data_AF-A0A6I9PDJ7-F1
#
_entry.id   AF-A0A6I9PDJ7-F1
#
_cell.length_a   1.000
_cell.length_b   1.000
_cell.length_c   1.000
_cell.angle_alpha   90.00
_cell.angle_beta   90.00
_cell.angle_gamma   90.00
#
_symmetry.space_group_name_H-M   'P 1'
#
loop_
_entity.id
_entity.type
_entity.pdbx_description
1 polymer ?
#
loop_
_entity_poly.entity_id
_entity_poly.type
_entity_poly.pdbx_seq_one_letter_code
_entity_poly.pdbx_strand_id
1 'polypeptide(L)'
;EGLQFRLTRIIVTITPLQALRSFKLTITVDPKYHPKIIGRKGAIITTIRTEHDVNIQFPEKNDENQDQITITGYEHKAIAARDAIQALVDELEEMISEDITLDSRVHARIIGARGKGIRKIMDEFKVDLRFPQSGSADPNVVTVTGRPELVDEAIDHLLNLEEEYMGDAVENETKMAYMRPPGGGAAGAMDEHRGPSKGFVVREAPWTTGSEKAPDMSSSEDFPSFGAPVAAKSSPWGPKRF
;
A
#
# COMPACT_ATOMS: atom_id res chain seq x y z
N GLU A 1 72.86 -27.45 32.51
CA GLU A 1 71.66 -27.73 31.70
C GLU A 1 70.41 -26.98 32.21
N GLY A 2 70.40 -25.63 32.20
CA GLY A 2 69.33 -24.88 32.90
C GLY A 2 68.60 -23.80 32.07
N LEU A 3 69.04 -23.53 30.84
CA LEU A 3 68.55 -22.37 30.06
C LEU A 3 67.67 -22.74 28.87
N GLN A 4 67.59 -24.02 28.47
CA GLN A 4 66.78 -24.45 27.32
C GLN A 4 65.29 -24.72 27.66
N PHE A 5 64.93 -24.89 28.94
CA PHE A 5 63.55 -25.23 29.33
C PHE A 5 62.62 -24.05 29.60
N ARG A 6 63.11 -22.80 29.59
CA ARG A 6 62.27 -21.61 29.84
C ARG A 6 61.73 -20.93 28.59
N LEU A 7 62.21 -21.30 27.39
CA LEU A 7 61.74 -20.69 26.13
C LEU A 7 60.52 -21.38 25.51
N THR A 8 60.23 -22.64 25.83
CA THR A 8 59.11 -23.38 25.25
C THR A 8 57.73 -23.02 25.83
N ARG A 9 57.66 -22.19 26.88
CA ARG A 9 56.38 -21.74 27.46
C ARG A 9 55.87 -20.39 26.93
N ILE A 10 56.67 -19.67 26.13
CA ILE A 10 56.31 -18.34 25.59
C ILE A 10 56.00 -18.38 24.09
N ILE A 11 56.49 -19.39 23.35
CA ILE A 11 56.27 -19.48 21.89
C ILE A 11 54.82 -19.85 21.53
N VAL A 12 54.03 -20.38 22.47
CA VAL A 12 52.61 -20.78 22.24
C VAL A 12 51.65 -19.57 22.19
N THR A 13 52.06 -18.37 22.63
CA THR A 13 51.15 -17.21 22.71
C THR A 13 51.30 -16.20 21.56
N ILE A 14 52.14 -16.48 20.57
CA ILE A 14 52.37 -15.60 19.42
C ILE A 14 52.04 -16.35 18.12
N THR A 15 50.85 -16.94 18.04
CA THR A 15 50.22 -17.10 16.73
C THR A 15 49.91 -15.70 16.20
N PRO A 16 50.36 -15.32 14.99
CA PRO A 16 50.11 -13.97 14.49
C PRO A 16 48.60 -13.74 14.41
N LEU A 17 48.11 -12.72 15.14
CA LEU A 17 46.71 -12.27 15.14
C LEU A 17 46.11 -12.11 13.73
N GLN A 18 46.95 -11.96 12.70
CA GLN A 18 46.53 -11.86 11.31
C GLN A 18 46.00 -13.17 10.71
N ALA A 19 46.46 -14.35 11.17
CA ALA A 19 45.97 -15.63 10.67
C ALA A 19 44.56 -15.98 11.19
N LEU A 20 44.16 -15.40 12.33
CA LEU A 20 42.81 -15.57 12.90
C LEU A 20 41.74 -14.75 12.15
N ARG A 21 42.14 -13.78 11.31
CA ARG A 21 41.23 -12.84 10.64
C ARG A 21 40.93 -13.20 9.18
N SER A 22 41.59 -14.23 8.66
CA SER A 22 41.44 -14.70 7.28
C SER A 22 40.86 -16.12 7.22
N PHE A 23 39.96 -16.47 8.15
CA PHE A 23 39.20 -17.70 8.05
C PHE A 23 38.23 -17.58 6.87
N LYS A 24 38.29 -18.51 5.92
CA LYS A 24 37.44 -18.57 4.75
C LYS A 24 36.45 -19.71 4.93
N LEU A 25 35.17 -19.38 4.85
CA LEU A 25 34.04 -20.30 4.95
C LEU A 25 33.23 -20.23 3.65
N THR A 26 32.81 -21.38 3.13
CA THR A 26 31.98 -21.47 1.93
C THR A 26 30.65 -22.09 2.29
N ILE A 27 29.56 -21.50 1.80
CA ILE A 27 28.20 -22.01 1.96
C ILE A 27 27.58 -22.23 0.59
N THR A 28 26.78 -23.29 0.46
CA THR A 28 26.05 -23.64 -0.76
C THR A 28 24.61 -23.17 -0.63
N VAL A 29 24.21 -22.22 -1.47
CA VAL A 29 22.88 -21.61 -1.49
C VAL A 29 22.43 -21.46 -2.93
N ASP A 30 21.19 -21.83 -3.23
CA ASP A 30 20.65 -21.73 -4.58
C ASP A 30 20.74 -20.30 -5.14
N PRO A 31 21.19 -20.13 -6.40
CA PRO A 31 21.35 -18.81 -7.02
C PRO A 31 20.03 -18.03 -7.15
N LYS A 32 18.89 -18.72 -7.05
CA LYS A 32 17.54 -18.11 -7.00
C LYS A 32 17.39 -17.16 -5.80
N TYR A 33 18.03 -17.45 -4.67
CA TYR A 33 17.89 -16.68 -3.44
C TYR A 33 18.94 -15.57 -3.28
N HIS A 34 20.07 -15.64 -4.01
CA HIS A 34 21.14 -14.64 -3.95
C HIS A 34 20.67 -13.18 -4.04
N PRO A 35 19.83 -12.77 -5.02
CA PRO A 35 19.36 -11.39 -5.11
C PRO A 35 18.46 -11.00 -3.92
N LYS A 36 17.72 -11.95 -3.35
CA LYS A 36 16.88 -11.72 -2.17
C LYS A 36 17.74 -11.54 -0.91
N ILE A 37 18.79 -12.34 -0.73
CA ILE A 37 19.75 -12.24 0.38
C ILE A 37 20.54 -10.93 0.34
N ILE A 38 20.96 -10.49 -0.85
CA ILE A 38 21.60 -9.17 -1.02
C ILE A 38 20.62 -8.07 -0.59
N GLY A 39 19.35 -8.20 -0.97
CA GLY A 39 18.29 -7.28 -0.62
C GLY A 39 18.31 -5.99 -1.45
N ARG A 40 17.30 -5.13 -1.23
CA ARG A 40 17.17 -3.85 -1.95
C ARG A 40 18.40 -2.98 -1.72
N LYS A 41 19.12 -2.65 -2.80
CA LYS A 41 20.40 -1.91 -2.76
C LYS A 41 21.50 -2.56 -1.89
N GLY A 42 21.44 -3.86 -1.65
CA GLY A 42 22.43 -4.50 -0.78
C GLY A 42 22.25 -4.21 0.71
N ALA A 43 21.10 -3.68 1.14
CA ALA A 43 20.92 -3.27 2.53
C ALA A 43 21.06 -4.43 3.52
N ILE A 44 20.43 -5.57 3.24
CA ILE A 44 20.41 -6.74 4.12
C ILE A 44 21.83 -7.28 4.29
N ILE A 45 22.53 -7.54 3.18
CA ILE A 45 23.90 -8.03 3.24
C ILE A 45 24.86 -7.02 3.87
N THR A 46 24.66 -5.72 3.66
CA THR A 46 25.50 -4.69 4.27
C THR A 46 25.34 -4.72 5.79
N THR A 47 24.12 -4.90 6.30
CA THR A 47 23.87 -5.07 7.73
C THR A 47 24.63 -6.27 8.29
N ILE A 48 24.53 -7.45 7.65
CA ILE A 48 25.24 -8.67 8.10
C ILE A 48 26.75 -8.48 8.09
N ARG A 49 27.29 -7.82 7.05
CA ARG A 49 28.71 -7.49 6.95
C ARG A 49 29.17 -6.59 8.09
N THR A 50 28.39 -5.57 8.44
CA THR A 50 28.73 -4.61 9.50
C THR A 50 28.53 -5.20 10.89
N GLU A 51 27.49 -6.01 11.11
CA GLU A 51 27.19 -6.63 12.40
C GLU A 51 28.23 -7.68 12.78
N HIS A 52 28.64 -8.50 11.82
CA HIS A 52 29.61 -9.58 12.06
C HIS A 52 31.04 -9.22 11.64
N ASP A 53 31.34 -8.00 11.17
CA ASP A 53 32.67 -7.61 10.66
C ASP A 53 33.29 -8.65 9.71
N VAL A 54 32.50 -9.17 8.77
CA VAL A 54 32.93 -10.16 7.78
C VAL A 54 32.82 -9.61 6.37
N ASN A 55 33.65 -10.12 5.47
CA ASN A 55 33.53 -9.86 4.04
C ASN A 55 32.86 -11.05 3.35
N ILE A 56 31.74 -10.78 2.67
CA ILE A 56 30.91 -11.79 2.01
C ILE A 56 30.96 -11.56 0.50
N GLN A 57 31.40 -12.56 -0.25
CA GLN A 57 31.56 -12.51 -1.71
C GLN A 57 30.53 -13.44 -2.35
N PHE A 58 29.74 -12.92 -3.29
CA PHE A 58 28.83 -13.72 -4.10
C PHE A 58 29.53 -14.14 -5.40
N PRO A 59 29.24 -15.35 -5.92
CA PRO A 59 29.77 -15.80 -7.20
C PRO A 59 29.11 -15.05 -8.35
N GLU A 60 29.80 -14.97 -9.49
CA GLU A 60 29.30 -14.26 -10.66
C GLU A 60 28.43 -15.18 -11.53
N LYS A 61 27.49 -14.61 -12.30
CA LYS A 61 26.49 -15.38 -13.07
C LYS A 61 27.05 -16.30 -14.17
N ASN A 62 28.35 -16.26 -14.41
CA ASN A 62 29.03 -17.06 -15.44
C ASN A 62 29.98 -18.12 -14.84
N ASP A 63 30.08 -18.23 -13.51
CA ASP A 63 30.90 -19.26 -12.87
C ASP A 63 30.16 -20.61 -12.82
N GLU A 64 30.92 -21.71 -12.78
CA GLU A 64 30.39 -23.07 -12.58
C GLU A 64 29.87 -23.27 -11.14
N ASN A 65 30.35 -22.47 -10.18
CA ASN A 65 30.00 -22.53 -8.75
C ASN A 65 29.08 -21.36 -8.34
N GLN A 66 28.01 -21.14 -9.10
CA GLN A 66 27.02 -20.08 -8.83
C GLN A 66 26.24 -20.26 -7.53
N ASP A 67 26.34 -21.42 -6.91
CA ASP A 67 25.74 -21.77 -5.62
C ASP A 67 26.65 -21.43 -4.43
N GLN A 68 27.93 -21.11 -4.65
CA GLN A 68 28.89 -20.95 -3.55
C GLN A 68 29.11 -19.50 -3.12
N ILE A 69 28.62 -19.14 -1.94
CA ILE A 69 28.91 -17.85 -1.30
C ILE A 69 30.15 -18.02 -0.42
N THR A 70 31.12 -17.11 -0.58
CA THR A 70 32.36 -17.11 0.21
C THR A 70 32.30 -16.06 1.31
N ILE A 71 32.53 -16.46 2.55
CA ILE A 71 32.62 -15.59 3.72
C ILE A 71 34.06 -15.59 4.23
N THR A 72 34.59 -14.41 4.50
CA THR A 72 35.98 -14.21 4.97
C THR A 72 35.98 -13.32 6.21
N GLY A 73 36.63 -13.77 7.28
CA GLY A 73 36.72 -12.99 8.51
C GLY A 73 37.30 -13.78 9.68
N TYR A 74 36.93 -13.38 10.90
CA TYR A 74 37.25 -14.15 12.10
C TYR A 74 36.37 -15.41 12.17
N GLU A 75 36.94 -16.55 12.57
CA GLU A 75 36.24 -17.84 12.61
C GLU A 75 34.86 -17.78 13.29
N HIS A 76 34.80 -17.33 14.54
CA HIS A 76 33.53 -17.21 15.28
C HIS A 76 32.52 -16.28 14.59
N LYS A 77 32.98 -15.18 13.99
CA LYS A 77 32.08 -14.23 13.33
C LYS A 77 31.63 -14.72 11.95
N ALA A 78 32.49 -15.44 11.24
CA ALA A 78 32.16 -16.08 9.96
C ALA A 78 31.12 -17.17 10.13
N ILE A 79 31.21 -17.95 11.21
CA ILE A 79 30.18 -18.95 11.57
C ILE A 79 28.85 -18.24 11.87
N ALA A 80 28.87 -17.21 12.72
CA ALA A 80 27.65 -16.44 13.02
C ALA A 80 27.01 -15.82 11.77
N ALA A 81 27.82 -15.28 10.85
CA ALA A 81 27.33 -14.73 9.58
C ALA A 81 26.79 -15.81 8.65
N ARG A 82 27.40 -17.00 8.62
CA ARG A 82 26.84 -18.16 7.91
C ARG A 82 25.47 -18.52 8.46
N ASP A 83 25.35 -18.62 9.78
CA ASP A 83 24.10 -19.05 10.41
C ASP A 83 22.99 -18.00 10.19
N ALA A 84 23.33 -16.71 10.18
CA ALA A 84 22.41 -15.63 9.80
C ALA A 84 21.97 -15.73 8.32
N ILE A 85 22.89 -16.04 7.39
CA ILE A 85 22.52 -16.25 5.97
C ILE A 85 21.65 -17.50 5.82
N GLN A 86 21.98 -18.58 6.52
CA GLN A 86 21.20 -19.81 6.48
C GLN A 86 19.78 -19.58 7.00
N ALA A 87 19.62 -18.87 8.12
CA ALA A 87 18.31 -18.50 8.64
C ALA A 87 17.49 -17.70 7.61
N LEU A 88 18.11 -16.76 6.90
CA LEU A 88 17.44 -16.04 5.81
C LEU A 88 17.06 -16.95 4.64
N VAL A 89 17.87 -17.95 4.31
CA VAL A 89 17.54 -18.92 3.26
C VAL A 89 16.34 -19.76 3.69
N ASP A 90 16.35 -20.26 4.92
CA ASP A 90 15.24 -21.06 5.46
C ASP A 90 13.94 -20.24 5.46
N GLU A 91 13.99 -18.96 5.87
CA GLU A 91 12.85 -18.03 5.77
C GLU A 91 12.36 -17.83 4.33
N LEU A 92 13.27 -17.82 3.35
CA LEU A 92 12.95 -17.65 1.92
C LEU A 92 12.41 -18.93 1.28
N GLU A 93 12.78 -20.10 1.78
CA GLU A 93 12.27 -21.41 1.35
C GLU A 93 10.84 -21.65 1.85
N GLU A 94 10.52 -21.17 3.05
CA GLU A 94 9.16 -21.18 3.61
C GLU A 94 8.18 -20.27 2.84
N MET A 95 8.66 -19.40 1.94
CA MET A 95 7.78 -18.50 1.20
C MET A 95 6.95 -19.26 0.15
N ILE A 96 5.64 -19.19 0.31
CA ILE A 96 4.64 -19.74 -0.61
C ILE A 96 4.09 -18.62 -1.50
N SER A 97 3.70 -18.98 -2.72
CA SER A 97 3.05 -18.08 -3.67
C SER A 97 1.66 -18.61 -3.96
N GLU A 98 0.64 -17.82 -3.63
CA GLU A 98 -0.77 -18.15 -3.85
C GLU A 98 -1.43 -17.12 -4.76
N ASP A 99 -2.33 -17.60 -5.60
CA ASP A 99 -3.12 -16.80 -6.52
C ASP A 99 -4.57 -16.67 -6.01
N ILE A 100 -5.01 -15.42 -5.89
CA ILE A 100 -6.37 -15.09 -5.45
C ILE A 100 -7.12 -14.37 -6.55
N THR A 101 -8.44 -14.59 -6.59
CA THR A 101 -9.35 -13.90 -7.50
C THR A 101 -9.94 -12.69 -6.79
N LEU A 102 -9.57 -11.48 -7.21
CA LEU A 102 -10.10 -10.20 -6.74
C LEU A 102 -10.63 -9.39 -7.92
N ASP A 103 -11.82 -8.81 -7.81
CA ASP A 103 -12.41 -7.99 -8.86
C ASP A 103 -11.52 -6.76 -9.16
N SER A 104 -11.24 -6.55 -10.45
CA SER A 104 -10.46 -5.42 -10.97
C SER A 104 -10.91 -4.04 -10.46
N ARG A 105 -12.18 -3.86 -10.10
CA ARG A 105 -12.74 -2.61 -9.57
C ARG A 105 -12.12 -2.24 -8.21
N VAL A 106 -11.77 -3.23 -7.40
CA VAL A 106 -11.23 -3.04 -6.04
C VAL A 106 -9.73 -2.74 -6.09
N HIS A 107 -9.02 -3.18 -7.13
CA HIS A 107 -7.55 -3.07 -7.23
C HIS A 107 -7.07 -1.63 -7.04
N ALA A 108 -7.74 -0.66 -7.67
CA ALA A 108 -7.38 0.75 -7.55
C ALA A 108 -7.47 1.27 -6.11
N ARG A 109 -8.46 0.79 -5.35
CA ARG A 109 -8.65 1.17 -3.94
C ARG A 109 -7.64 0.49 -3.03
N ILE A 110 -7.35 -0.80 -3.24
CA ILE A 110 -6.33 -1.54 -2.47
C ILE A 110 -4.93 -0.93 -2.68
N ILE A 111 -4.56 -0.62 -3.94
CA ILE A 111 -3.29 0.06 -4.24
C ILE A 111 -3.26 1.44 -3.56
N GLY A 112 -4.36 2.17 -3.63
CA GLY A 112 -4.52 3.49 -3.05
C GLY A 112 -3.65 4.55 -3.73
N ALA A 113 -3.74 5.79 -3.24
CA ALA A 113 -3.02 6.92 -3.84
C ALA A 113 -1.50 6.69 -3.81
N ARG A 114 -0.85 6.74 -5.00
CA ARG A 114 0.59 6.51 -5.18
C ARG A 114 1.11 5.16 -4.64
N GLY A 115 0.23 4.15 -4.52
CA GLY A 115 0.61 2.86 -3.96
C GLY A 115 0.86 2.89 -2.45
N LYS A 116 0.21 3.80 -1.72
CA LYS A 116 0.31 3.84 -0.25
C LYS A 116 -0.47 2.72 0.43
N GLY A 117 -1.64 2.36 -0.11
CA GLY A 117 -2.48 1.29 0.45
C GLY A 117 -1.77 -0.05 0.39
N ILE A 118 -1.33 -0.44 -0.81
CA ILE A 118 -0.56 -1.67 -1.02
C ILE A 118 0.72 -1.73 -0.17
N ARG A 119 1.47 -0.62 -0.05
CA ARG A 119 2.68 -0.61 0.80
C ARG A 119 2.37 -0.87 2.27
N LYS A 120 1.27 -0.31 2.78
CA LYS A 120 0.85 -0.56 4.17
C LYS A 120 0.56 -2.04 4.38
N ILE A 121 -0.21 -2.66 3.47
CA ILE A 121 -0.56 -4.08 3.54
C ILE A 121 0.71 -4.96 3.42
N MET A 122 1.60 -4.66 2.47
CA MET A 122 2.88 -5.38 2.33
C MET A 122 3.78 -5.24 3.56
N ASP A 123 3.81 -4.06 4.19
CA ASP A 123 4.63 -3.84 5.39
C ASP A 123 4.03 -4.48 6.64
N GLU A 124 2.70 -4.57 6.74
CA GLU A 124 1.95 -5.15 7.86
C GLU A 124 2.04 -6.67 7.86
N PHE A 125 1.71 -7.31 6.73
CA PHE A 125 1.73 -8.76 6.58
C PHE A 125 3.08 -9.32 6.08
N LYS A 126 4.07 -8.46 5.79
CA LYS A 126 5.38 -8.87 5.21
C LYS A 126 5.27 -9.72 3.94
N VAL A 127 4.18 -9.53 3.19
CA VAL A 127 3.94 -10.20 1.91
C VAL A 127 4.28 -9.28 0.75
N ASP A 128 4.69 -9.86 -0.37
CA ASP A 128 4.82 -9.16 -1.65
C ASP A 128 3.54 -9.43 -2.48
N LEU A 129 2.86 -8.35 -2.88
CA LEU A 129 1.64 -8.39 -3.68
C LEU A 129 1.92 -7.99 -5.12
N ARG A 130 1.52 -8.84 -6.06
CA ARG A 130 1.67 -8.59 -7.50
C ARG A 130 0.31 -8.58 -8.19
N PHE A 131 -0.12 -7.37 -8.54
CA PHE A 131 -1.33 -7.15 -9.31
C PHE A 131 -1.11 -7.43 -10.81
N PRO A 132 -2.13 -7.96 -11.51
CA PRO A 132 -2.04 -8.18 -12.94
C PRO A 132 -2.02 -6.83 -13.68
N GLN A 133 -1.33 -6.79 -14.83
CA GLN A 133 -1.30 -5.58 -15.64
C GLN A 133 -2.68 -5.34 -16.28
N SER A 134 -3.09 -4.08 -16.37
CA SER A 134 -4.29 -3.66 -17.09
C SER A 134 -4.21 -4.11 -18.56
N GLY A 135 -5.01 -5.12 -18.94
CA GLY A 135 -5.00 -5.74 -20.28
C GLY A 135 -4.44 -7.16 -20.35
N SER A 136 -4.14 -7.79 -19.22
CA SER A 136 -3.89 -9.24 -19.13
C SER A 136 -5.18 -10.05 -19.37
N ALA A 137 -5.04 -11.33 -19.74
CA ALA A 137 -6.16 -12.22 -20.02
C ALA A 137 -7.11 -12.36 -18.83
N ASP A 138 -6.55 -12.38 -17.62
CA ASP A 138 -7.29 -12.51 -16.36
C ASP A 138 -6.99 -11.30 -15.45
N PRO A 139 -7.75 -10.19 -15.58
CA PRO A 139 -7.52 -8.98 -14.80
C PRO A 139 -7.85 -9.15 -13.32
N ASN A 140 -8.42 -10.29 -12.92
CA ASN A 140 -8.85 -10.55 -11.54
C ASN A 140 -7.84 -11.37 -10.73
N VAL A 141 -6.78 -11.91 -11.35
CA VAL A 141 -5.84 -12.80 -10.65
C VAL A 141 -4.70 -11.99 -10.04
N VAL A 142 -4.65 -11.94 -8.71
CA VAL A 142 -3.58 -11.28 -7.94
C VAL A 142 -2.71 -12.35 -7.30
N THR A 143 -1.39 -12.23 -7.43
CA THR A 143 -0.44 -13.16 -6.78
C THR A 143 0.04 -12.57 -5.47
N VAL A 144 -0.09 -13.34 -4.40
CA VAL A 144 0.41 -13.04 -3.06
C VAL A 144 1.59 -13.96 -2.78
N THR A 145 2.73 -13.41 -2.37
CA THR A 145 3.91 -14.21 -2.04
C THR A 145 4.45 -13.85 -0.66
N GLY A 146 4.65 -14.84 0.21
CA GLY A 146 5.09 -14.60 1.59
C GLY A 146 5.08 -15.88 2.42
N ARG A 147 5.17 -15.74 3.75
CA ARG A 147 5.05 -16.90 4.67
C ARG A 147 3.59 -17.39 4.68
N PRO A 148 3.32 -18.70 4.76
CA PRO A 148 1.95 -19.25 4.66
C PRO A 148 0.99 -18.59 5.64
N GLU A 149 1.38 -18.52 6.92
CA GLU A 149 0.56 -17.94 7.99
C GLU A 149 0.16 -16.48 7.70
N LEU A 150 1.09 -15.71 7.13
CA LEU A 150 0.86 -14.30 6.82
C LEU A 150 0.15 -14.09 5.48
N VAL A 151 0.32 -15.04 4.54
CA VAL A 151 -0.38 -15.04 3.25
C VAL A 151 -1.87 -15.26 3.48
N ASP A 152 -2.25 -16.23 4.32
CA ASP A 152 -3.64 -16.48 4.68
C ASP A 152 -4.30 -15.23 5.27
N GLU A 153 -3.66 -14.61 6.27
CA GLU A 153 -4.16 -13.37 6.90
C GLU A 153 -4.26 -12.21 5.89
N ALA A 154 -3.29 -12.08 4.98
CA ALA A 154 -3.31 -11.05 3.95
C ALA A 154 -4.42 -11.28 2.94
N ILE A 155 -4.70 -12.53 2.58
CA ILE A 155 -5.78 -12.91 1.67
C ILE A 155 -7.13 -12.57 2.31
N ASP A 156 -7.35 -12.96 3.56
CA ASP A 156 -8.57 -12.62 4.30
C ASP A 156 -8.79 -11.10 4.37
N HIS A 157 -7.73 -10.35 4.66
CA HIS A 157 -7.81 -8.88 4.68
C HIS A 157 -8.15 -8.29 3.29
N LEU A 158 -7.63 -8.87 2.21
CA LEU A 158 -7.94 -8.43 0.84
C LEU A 158 -9.38 -8.76 0.42
N LEU A 159 -9.88 -9.94 0.78
CA LEU A 159 -11.27 -10.36 0.52
C LEU A 159 -12.28 -9.50 1.30
N ASN A 160 -11.98 -9.18 2.55
CA ASN A 160 -12.81 -8.27 3.35
C ASN A 160 -12.90 -6.87 2.71
N LEU A 161 -11.78 -6.34 2.19
CA LEU A 161 -11.76 -5.06 1.47
C LEU A 161 -12.56 -5.10 0.15
N GLU A 162 -12.56 -6.25 -0.54
CA GLU A 162 -13.40 -6.45 -1.71
C GLU A 162 -14.88 -6.46 -1.35
N GLU A 163 -15.27 -7.22 -0.32
CA GLU A 163 -16.66 -7.29 0.11
C GLU A 163 -17.20 -5.93 0.57
N GLU A 164 -16.44 -5.19 1.39
CA GLU A 164 -16.80 -3.84 1.84
C GLU A 164 -17.03 -2.91 0.63
N TYR A 165 -16.13 -2.94 -0.36
CA TYR A 165 -16.24 -2.09 -1.54
C TYR A 165 -17.42 -2.48 -2.44
N MET A 166 -17.65 -3.78 -2.63
CA MET A 166 -18.76 -4.26 -3.44
C MET A 166 -20.10 -3.94 -2.77
N GLY A 167 -20.18 -4.03 -1.45
CA GLY A 167 -21.33 -3.59 -0.66
C GLY A 167 -21.60 -2.10 -0.83
N ASP A 168 -20.59 -1.25 -0.61
CA ASP A 168 -20.68 0.21 -0.81
C ASP A 168 -21.11 0.57 -2.24
N ALA A 169 -20.60 -0.15 -3.25
CA ALA A 169 -20.94 0.09 -4.64
C ALA A 169 -22.43 -0.17 -4.91
N VAL A 170 -22.98 -1.27 -4.38
CA VAL A 170 -24.40 -1.63 -4.51
C VAL A 170 -25.29 -0.67 -3.72
N GLU A 171 -24.91 -0.30 -2.49
CA GLU A 171 -25.64 0.68 -1.69
C GLU A 171 -25.66 2.06 -2.34
N ASN A 172 -24.54 2.48 -2.91
CA ASN A 172 -24.46 3.76 -3.62
C ASN A 172 -25.27 3.72 -4.91
N GLU A 173 -25.24 2.62 -5.67
CA GLU A 173 -26.06 2.44 -6.87
C GLU A 173 -27.56 2.47 -6.55
N THR A 174 -27.99 1.75 -5.51
CA THR A 174 -29.39 1.76 -5.05
C THR A 174 -29.80 3.14 -4.55
N LYS A 175 -28.95 3.82 -3.75
CA LYS A 175 -29.19 5.20 -3.31
C LYS A 175 -29.31 6.18 -4.48
N MET A 176 -28.47 6.05 -5.49
CA MET A 176 -28.56 6.85 -6.72
C MET A 176 -29.85 6.56 -7.49
N ALA A 177 -30.29 5.29 -7.56
CA ALA A 177 -31.55 4.92 -8.19
C ALA A 177 -32.76 5.52 -7.46
N TYR A 178 -32.74 5.57 -6.12
CA TYR A 178 -33.78 6.22 -5.31
C TYR A 178 -33.74 7.75 -5.37
N MET A 179 -32.56 8.37 -5.49
CA MET A 179 -32.42 9.82 -5.66
C MET A 179 -32.67 10.29 -7.11
N ARG A 180 -32.84 9.37 -8.07
CA ARG A 180 -33.16 9.72 -9.46
C ARG A 180 -34.60 10.23 -9.51
N PRO A 181 -34.84 11.49 -9.92
CA PRO A 181 -36.19 12.04 -9.97
C PRO A 181 -37.06 11.21 -10.95
N PRO A 182 -38.31 10.87 -10.57
CA PRO A 182 -39.23 10.17 -11.45
C PRO A 182 -39.60 11.11 -12.60
N GLY A 183 -38.92 10.96 -13.74
CA GLY A 183 -39.08 11.83 -14.91
C GLY A 183 -37.80 12.03 -15.73
N GLY A 184 -36.63 11.70 -15.18
CA GLY A 184 -35.36 11.71 -15.91
C GLY A 184 -35.13 10.43 -16.71
N GLY A 185 -36.02 10.08 -17.64
CA GLY A 185 -35.78 8.99 -18.59
C GLY A 185 -34.57 9.31 -19.48
N ALA A 186 -33.82 8.28 -19.87
CA ALA A 186 -32.76 8.41 -20.85
C ALA A 186 -33.35 8.87 -22.21
N ALA A 187 -32.90 10.03 -22.69
CA ALA A 187 -33.07 10.51 -24.06
C ALA A 187 -31.71 11.16 -24.39
N GLY A 188 -30.91 10.70 -25.35
CA GLY A 188 -31.35 10.42 -26.71
C GLY A 188 -31.70 11.75 -27.36
N ALA A 189 -30.76 12.26 -28.17
CA ALA A 189 -30.83 13.40 -29.11
C ALA A 189 -32.15 14.19 -29.28
N MET A 190 -31.96 15.48 -29.62
CA MET A 190 -32.90 16.41 -30.30
C MET A 190 -33.41 17.57 -29.41
N ASP A 191 -32.83 18.74 -29.67
CA ASP A 191 -33.46 20.02 -29.98
C ASP A 191 -34.68 20.57 -29.20
N GLU A 192 -34.63 21.90 -29.02
CA GLU A 192 -35.74 22.87 -28.99
C GLU A 192 -36.38 23.34 -27.65
N HIS A 193 -36.25 24.66 -27.45
CA HIS A 193 -37.04 25.61 -26.64
C HIS A 193 -37.89 25.09 -25.47
N ARG A 194 -37.43 25.33 -24.23
CA ARG A 194 -38.30 25.32 -23.03
C ARG A 194 -38.27 26.69 -22.34
N GLY A 195 -39.32 27.48 -22.58
CA GLY A 195 -39.56 28.73 -21.87
C GLY A 195 -39.74 28.54 -20.34
N PRO A 196 -39.80 29.64 -19.57
CA PRO A 196 -39.84 29.57 -18.11
C PRO A 196 -41.10 28.85 -17.64
N SER A 197 -40.93 27.69 -17.00
CA SER A 197 -42.04 26.93 -16.44
C SER A 197 -42.64 27.70 -15.26
N LYS A 198 -43.95 27.93 -15.36
CA LYS A 198 -44.76 28.63 -14.36
C LYS A 198 -44.76 27.79 -13.08
N GLY A 199 -44.21 28.34 -11.99
CA GLY A 199 -44.17 27.70 -10.69
C GLY A 199 -45.57 27.28 -10.21
N PHE A 200 -45.62 26.17 -9.46
CA PHE A 200 -46.83 25.61 -8.89
C PHE A 200 -47.28 26.43 -7.68
N VAL A 201 -48.41 27.13 -7.79
CA VAL A 201 -49.00 27.90 -6.70
C VAL A 201 -50.18 27.12 -6.14
N VAL A 202 -50.03 26.59 -4.92
CA VAL A 202 -51.14 26.01 -4.16
C VAL A 202 -52.01 27.17 -3.68
N ARG A 203 -53.19 27.33 -4.29
CA ARG A 203 -54.22 28.23 -3.79
C ARG A 203 -55.29 27.38 -3.14
N GLU A 204 -55.84 27.85 -2.02
CA GLU A 204 -56.88 27.20 -1.22
C GLU A 204 -56.42 26.07 -0.28
N ALA A 205 -55.26 26.26 0.36
CA ALA A 205 -54.96 25.46 1.54
C ALA A 205 -55.80 26.00 2.74
N PRO A 206 -56.44 25.15 3.56
CA PRO A 206 -57.44 25.56 4.56
C PRO A 206 -56.98 26.60 5.60
N TRP A 207 -55.66 26.82 5.72
CA TRP A 207 -55.05 27.86 6.55
C TRP A 207 -54.98 29.26 5.89
N THR A 208 -55.37 29.40 4.62
CA THR A 208 -55.35 30.68 3.89
C THR A 208 -56.69 31.44 3.94
N THR A 209 -57.66 31.00 4.74
CA THR A 209 -59.02 31.57 4.79
C THR A 209 -59.17 32.76 5.76
N GLY A 210 -58.08 33.44 6.09
CA GLY A 210 -58.07 34.71 6.83
C GLY A 210 -57.59 35.81 5.89
N SER A 211 -58.46 36.77 5.58
CA SER A 211 -58.23 37.85 4.61
C SER A 211 -57.13 38.81 5.06
N GLU A 212 -55.85 38.46 4.87
CA GLU A 212 -54.75 39.42 4.80
C GLU A 212 -53.75 38.96 3.74
N LYS A 213 -53.53 39.82 2.74
CA LYS A 213 -52.52 39.63 1.69
C LYS A 213 -51.20 39.30 2.38
N ALA A 214 -50.55 38.20 2.00
CA ALA A 214 -49.25 37.82 2.58
C ALA A 214 -48.32 39.04 2.55
N PRO A 215 -47.78 39.48 3.70
CA PRO A 215 -46.98 40.70 3.78
C PRO A 215 -45.78 40.57 2.84
N ASP A 216 -45.58 41.60 2.02
CA ASP A 216 -44.54 41.62 1.01
C ASP A 216 -43.19 41.72 1.70
N MET A 217 -42.42 40.63 1.69
CA MET A 217 -41.11 40.56 2.34
C MET A 217 -40.05 41.48 1.70
N SER A 218 -40.41 42.21 0.64
CA SER A 218 -39.58 43.25 0.03
C SER A 218 -40.01 44.69 0.35
N SER A 219 -41.16 44.88 1.02
CA SER A 219 -41.66 46.21 1.38
C SER A 219 -41.04 46.71 2.69
N SER A 220 -40.43 47.89 2.65
CA SER A 220 -39.86 48.54 3.84
C SER A 220 -40.88 49.25 4.73
N GLU A 221 -42.17 49.28 4.33
CA GLU A 221 -43.24 49.90 5.11
C GLU A 221 -43.81 48.95 6.18
N ASP A 222 -43.89 47.64 5.90
CA ASP A 222 -44.43 46.64 6.84
C ASP A 222 -43.41 46.14 7.88
N PHE A 223 -42.11 46.36 7.65
CA PHE A 223 -41.03 46.00 8.57
C PHE A 223 -40.04 47.17 8.74
N PRO A 224 -40.29 48.11 9.68
CA PRO A 224 -39.39 49.22 9.94
C PRO A 224 -38.04 48.72 10.46
N SER A 225 -36.99 48.90 9.67
CA SER A 225 -35.62 48.51 10.00
C SER A 225 -35.08 49.33 11.18
N PHE A 226 -34.92 48.69 12.35
CA PHE A 226 -34.16 49.27 13.46
C PHE A 226 -32.65 49.16 13.16
N GLY A 227 -32.13 50.15 12.44
CA GLY A 227 -30.69 50.40 12.31
C GLY A 227 -30.11 50.22 10.90
N ALA A 228 -29.64 51.34 10.34
CA ALA A 228 -28.77 51.55 9.17
C ALA A 228 -29.13 50.87 7.83
N PRO A 229 -29.06 51.60 6.69
CA PRO A 229 -29.29 51.00 5.38
C PRO A 229 -28.14 50.07 5.02
N VAL A 230 -28.37 48.76 5.06
CA VAL A 230 -27.49 47.79 4.40
C VAL A 230 -27.90 47.68 2.94
N ALA A 231 -27.05 48.14 2.04
CA ALA A 231 -27.20 47.95 0.60
C ALA A 231 -27.45 46.47 0.30
N ALA A 232 -28.41 46.19 -0.58
CA ALA A 232 -28.73 44.84 -1.03
C ALA A 232 -27.47 44.17 -1.61
N LYS A 233 -26.84 43.29 -0.81
CA LYS A 233 -25.77 42.45 -1.29
C LYS A 233 -26.41 41.26 -2.00
N SER A 234 -25.97 41.05 -3.23
CA SER A 234 -26.22 39.86 -4.03
C SER A 234 -26.20 38.59 -3.17
N SER A 235 -27.19 37.73 -3.40
CA SER A 235 -27.36 36.44 -2.72
C SER A 235 -26.02 35.70 -2.55
N PRO A 236 -25.70 35.17 -1.36
CA PRO A 236 -24.42 34.52 -1.08
C PRO A 236 -24.27 33.13 -1.73
N TRP A 237 -25.30 32.64 -2.42
CA TRP A 237 -25.26 31.35 -3.11
C TRP A 237 -25.95 31.46 -4.47
N GLY A 238 -25.15 31.51 -5.53
CA GLY A 238 -25.59 31.52 -6.92
C GLY A 238 -24.51 32.04 -7.89
N PRO A 239 -24.35 31.48 -9.10
CA PRO A 239 -23.27 31.88 -10.00
C PRO A 239 -23.44 33.32 -10.49
N LYS A 240 -22.40 34.14 -10.34
CA LYS A 240 -22.38 35.53 -10.82
C LYS A 240 -22.39 35.56 -12.35
N ARG A 241 -23.39 36.24 -12.93
CA ARG A 241 -23.43 36.58 -14.35
C ARG A 241 -22.82 37.97 -14.51
N PHE A 242 -21.86 38.10 -15.43
CA PHE A 242 -21.25 39.36 -15.86
C PHE A 242 -22.28 40.27 -16.52
#